data_AF-A0A812H6F1-F1
#
_entry.id   AF-A0A812H6F1-F1
#
_cell.length_a   1.000
_cell.length_b   1.000
_cell.length_c   1.000
_cell.angle_alpha   90.00
_cell.angle_beta   90.00
_cell.angle_gamma   90.00
#
_symmetry.space_group_name_H-M   'P 1'
#
loop_
_entity.id
_entity.type
_entity.pdbx_description
1 polymer ?
#
loop_
_entity_poly.entity_id
_entity_poly.type
_entity_poly.pdbx_seq_one_letter_code
_entity_poly.pdbx_strand_id
1 'polypeptide(L)'
;MEDRRLMQQPCNEELCEDELGYPKWKDPEYFKKELQRMREDPRNNANRGRSMEDQEFWNEAARLPWAKVLLRKEQYWTERRNVWLQQYGKVVRGNRGRLRMGEELEECSVELRRLVAPVLHCRVVEQLLLTALEEADDLQLTLSDFLEDSPGCELLAELQATCCRLACGTREEQERQATLMQEELDGRLREAQQAAQKELDQATPARTIIDMEGLRVALEYGQKCRKDGLVEYQRGNFEEALHSWRQGDLGLRRFRAPMRCEDENTMLRELHGSVLRNLSQAALKLGSYGEALDAANRAIALTGGRGLGQGAGDALGCGLEASGEIDVKAWYRRHLALEGLGYVRESAACLQYIEEAATCRPDGERLRRDCQRRREKMRKQQRRRTAEEGRMVRRGLRSGVFAGERPEASEQALVPSETSPWSAGLADPAAACAEAAGGFKGSGDSKHLTHEGATELLEDLRCAYTEPSFVRRVDKLSKDVRFDAREFAPQLARLSFEAQAPILKKWGFEASLAGSQEMKEAIQERTRCDPKLKEVSDEVSRALYGSPELLMYDRVKLLLTGGT
;
A
#
# COMPACT_ATOMS: atom_id res chain seq x y z
N MET A 1 -1.19 0.45 -1.25
CA MET A 1 -2.42 1.27 -1.29
C MET A 1 -3.04 1.48 0.10
N GLU A 2 -2.81 0.59 1.08
CA GLU A 2 -3.28 0.75 2.46
C GLU A 2 -2.64 1.96 3.20
N ASP A 3 -1.37 2.29 2.95
CA ASP A 3 -0.71 3.48 3.52
C ASP A 3 -1.37 4.82 3.16
N ARG A 4 -1.95 4.93 1.96
CA ARG A 4 -2.65 6.15 1.56
C ARG A 4 -3.98 6.32 2.31
N ARG A 5 -4.59 5.22 2.78
CA ARG A 5 -5.82 5.27 3.60
C ARG A 5 -5.53 5.66 5.05
N LEU A 6 -4.40 5.27 5.61
CA LEU A 6 -3.98 5.69 6.96
C LEU A 6 -3.80 7.22 7.08
N MET A 7 -3.25 7.85 6.04
CA MET A 7 -3.16 9.32 5.97
C MET A 7 -4.52 10.04 5.86
N GLN A 8 -5.56 9.35 5.39
CA GLN A 8 -6.90 9.93 5.20
C GLN A 8 -7.82 9.72 6.41
N GLN A 9 -7.50 8.82 7.34
CA GLN A 9 -8.26 8.71 8.58
C GLN A 9 -7.96 9.93 9.48
N PRO A 10 -8.97 10.46 10.19
CA PRO A 10 -8.71 11.33 11.33
C PRO A 10 -7.90 10.50 12.33
N CYS A 11 -6.62 10.84 12.47
CA CYS A 11 -5.72 10.09 13.35
C CYS A 11 -6.25 10.27 14.78
N ASN A 12 -6.57 9.17 15.45
CA ASN A 12 -6.78 9.24 16.89
C ASN A 12 -5.41 9.55 17.50
N GLU A 13 -5.27 10.70 18.12
CA GLU A 13 -4.05 11.15 18.78
C GLU A 13 -3.52 10.09 19.76
N GLU A 14 -4.42 9.31 20.36
CA GLU A 14 -4.12 8.20 21.26
C GLU A 14 -3.45 7.02 20.54
N LEU A 15 -3.81 6.73 19.28
CA LEU A 15 -3.18 5.65 18.51
C LEU A 15 -1.71 5.95 18.19
N CYS A 16 -1.39 7.19 17.81
CA CYS A 16 0.01 7.60 17.64
C CYS A 16 0.80 7.56 18.95
N GLU A 17 0.16 7.86 20.08
CA GLU A 17 0.80 7.80 21.40
C GLU A 17 1.14 6.36 21.79
N ASP A 18 0.21 5.42 21.54
CA ASP A 18 0.38 3.99 21.84
C ASP A 18 1.36 3.29 20.88
N GLU A 19 1.28 3.54 19.57
CA GLU A 19 2.15 2.91 18.56
C GLU A 19 3.62 3.28 18.74
N LEU A 20 3.90 4.52 19.14
CA LEU A 20 5.27 5.03 19.29
C LEU A 20 5.83 4.81 20.71
N GLY A 21 5.07 4.11 21.57
CA GLY A 21 5.48 3.78 22.93
C GLY A 21 5.76 5.01 23.80
N TYR A 22 5.07 6.11 23.54
CA TYR A 22 5.33 7.35 24.25
C TYR A 22 4.84 7.27 25.70
N PRO A 23 5.51 7.97 26.64
CA PRO A 23 4.92 8.20 27.94
C PRO A 23 3.55 8.85 27.76
N LYS A 24 2.56 8.43 28.55
CA LYS A 24 1.23 9.04 28.60
C LYS A 24 1.38 10.49 29.10
N TRP A 25 1.77 11.40 28.22
CA TRP A 25 2.04 12.80 28.56
C TRP A 25 0.75 13.52 28.98
N LYS A 26 -0.41 13.01 28.59
CA LYS A 26 -1.71 13.48 29.13
C LYS A 26 -1.97 13.02 30.57
N ASP A 27 -1.19 12.07 31.11
CA ASP A 27 -1.27 11.66 32.52
C ASP A 27 -0.63 12.74 33.42
N PRO A 28 -1.43 13.45 34.24
CA PRO A 28 -0.90 14.47 35.13
C PRO A 28 0.08 13.90 36.16
N GLU A 29 -0.05 12.62 36.54
CA GLU A 29 0.87 12.00 37.50
C GLU A 29 2.25 11.78 36.90
N TYR A 30 2.31 11.40 35.62
CA TYR A 30 3.57 11.25 34.91
C TYR A 30 4.36 12.55 34.93
N PHE A 31 3.73 13.67 34.56
CA PHE A 31 4.40 14.98 34.57
C PHE A 31 4.81 15.44 35.97
N LYS A 32 3.98 15.18 37.00
CA LYS A 32 4.36 15.47 38.38
C LYS A 32 5.62 14.72 38.80
N LYS A 33 5.69 13.41 38.51
CA LYS A 33 6.86 12.57 38.81
C LYS A 33 8.09 13.01 38.01
N GLU A 34 7.93 13.33 36.74
CA GLU A 34 9.02 13.76 35.88
C GLU A 34 9.56 15.14 36.26
N LEU A 35 8.70 16.10 36.58
CA LEU A 35 9.09 17.40 37.12
C LEU A 35 9.80 17.27 38.46
N GLN A 36 9.34 16.36 39.32
CA GLN A 36 10.01 16.07 40.58
C GLN A 36 11.42 15.51 40.35
N ARG A 37 11.57 14.54 39.45
CA ARG A 37 12.90 14.01 39.06
C ARG A 37 13.81 15.09 38.48
N MET A 38 13.28 15.97 37.63
CA MET A 38 14.06 17.08 37.06
C MET A 38 14.48 18.13 38.10
N ARG A 39 13.76 18.24 39.23
CA ARG A 39 14.14 19.10 40.36
C ARG A 39 15.17 18.45 41.27
N GLU A 40 15.02 17.16 41.53
CA GLU A 40 15.78 16.45 42.56
C GLU A 40 17.08 15.86 42.01
N ASP A 41 17.05 15.22 40.84
CA ASP A 41 18.18 14.47 40.27
C ASP A 41 18.93 15.26 39.18
N PRO A 42 20.21 15.64 39.41
CA PRO A 42 21.05 16.28 38.40
C PRO A 42 21.24 15.43 37.13
N ARG A 43 21.11 14.11 37.22
CA ARG A 43 21.22 13.20 36.06
C ARG A 43 20.02 13.29 35.13
N ASN A 44 18.84 13.62 35.68
CA ASN A 44 17.61 13.75 34.91
C ASN A 44 17.38 15.17 34.37
N ASN A 45 18.14 16.16 34.87
CA ASN A 45 18.11 17.54 34.40
C ASN A 45 19.52 18.12 34.29
N ALA A 46 20.15 17.87 33.13
CA ALA A 46 21.46 18.43 32.79
C ALA A 46 21.49 19.97 32.75
N ASN A 47 20.32 20.62 32.72
CA ASN A 47 20.17 22.07 32.70
C ASN A 47 20.18 22.72 34.08
N ARG A 48 20.33 21.95 35.15
CA ARG A 48 20.35 22.50 36.50
C ARG A 48 21.56 23.45 36.66
N GLY A 49 21.28 24.75 36.77
CA GLY A 49 22.30 25.81 36.89
C GLY A 49 22.79 26.40 35.57
N ARG A 50 22.25 25.98 34.41
CA ARG A 50 22.55 26.58 33.10
C ARG A 50 21.62 27.77 32.83
N SER A 51 22.12 28.79 32.14
CA SER A 51 21.31 29.93 31.69
C SER A 51 20.38 29.51 30.55
N MET A 52 19.17 30.07 30.48
CA MET A 52 18.27 29.88 29.32
C MET A 52 18.79 30.55 28.04
N GLU A 53 19.75 31.47 28.16
CA GLU A 53 20.42 32.10 27.02
C GLU A 53 21.46 31.18 26.37
N ASP A 54 21.87 30.09 27.04
CA ASP A 54 22.84 29.13 26.53
C ASP A 54 22.17 28.17 25.52
N GLN A 55 22.77 28.02 24.34
CA GLN A 55 22.29 27.06 23.32
C GLN A 55 22.29 25.63 23.86
N GLU A 56 23.23 25.27 24.74
CA GLU A 56 23.26 23.93 25.32
C GLU A 56 22.04 23.66 26.22
N PHE A 57 21.46 24.69 26.85
CA PHE A 57 20.24 24.55 27.63
C PHE A 57 19.10 24.01 26.76
N TRP A 58 18.89 24.61 25.59
CA TRP A 58 17.86 24.19 24.65
C TRP A 58 18.15 22.82 24.03
N ASN A 59 19.43 22.51 23.78
CA ASN A 59 19.82 21.20 23.27
C ASN A 59 19.51 20.08 24.27
N GLU A 60 19.78 20.27 25.56
CA GLU A 60 19.44 19.29 26.59
C GLU A 60 17.93 19.25 26.87
N ALA A 61 17.24 20.40 26.82
CA ALA A 61 15.79 20.45 26.95
C ALA A 61 15.11 19.64 25.83
N ALA A 62 15.57 19.79 24.59
CA ALA A 62 15.09 19.02 23.44
C ALA A 62 15.41 17.52 23.53
N ARG A 63 16.36 17.10 24.38
CA ARG A 63 16.69 15.68 24.59
C ARG A 63 15.76 14.98 25.57
N LEU A 64 15.03 15.73 26.40
CA LEU A 64 14.09 15.17 27.37
C LEU A 64 13.01 14.32 26.66
N PRO A 65 12.60 13.17 27.23
CA PRO A 65 11.64 12.28 26.58
C PRO A 65 10.34 12.98 26.16
N TRP A 66 9.77 13.81 27.02
CA TRP A 66 8.53 14.55 26.73
C TRP A 66 8.74 15.67 25.69
N ALA A 67 9.92 16.31 25.66
CA ALA A 67 10.23 17.34 24.66
C ALA A 67 10.37 16.72 23.27
N LYS A 68 10.99 15.53 23.17
CA LYS A 68 11.02 14.74 21.92
C LYS A 68 9.62 14.40 21.43
N VAL A 69 8.70 14.02 22.34
CA VAL A 69 7.30 13.74 21.99
C VAL A 69 6.65 14.99 21.40
N LEU A 70 6.80 16.14 22.04
CA LEU A 70 6.23 17.41 21.56
C LEU A 70 6.79 17.82 20.21
N LEU A 71 8.11 17.79 20.04
CA LEU A 71 8.77 18.13 18.77
C LEU A 71 8.34 17.19 17.63
N ARG A 72 8.22 15.89 17.90
CA ARG A 72 7.73 14.92 16.91
C ARG A 72 6.26 15.13 16.58
N LYS A 73 5.43 15.45 17.57
CA LYS A 73 4.03 15.78 17.37
C LYS A 73 3.87 17.04 16.52
N GLU A 74 4.64 18.08 16.83
CA GLU A 74 4.69 19.30 16.02
C GLU A 74 5.16 19.00 14.59
N GLN A 75 6.22 18.21 14.43
CA GLN A 75 6.70 17.77 13.12
C GLN A 75 5.63 17.00 12.36
N TYR A 76 4.97 16.02 12.99
CA TYR A 76 3.86 15.25 12.40
C TYR A 76 2.71 16.15 11.94
N TRP A 77 2.26 17.09 12.77
CA TRP A 77 1.19 18.02 12.39
C TRP A 77 1.63 18.98 11.29
N THR A 78 2.90 19.38 11.28
CA THR A 78 3.48 20.20 10.22
C THR A 78 3.54 19.44 8.91
N GLU A 79 4.00 18.19 8.91
CA GLU A 79 4.00 17.31 7.73
C GLU A 79 2.57 17.09 7.22
N ARG A 80 1.62 16.79 8.09
CA ARG A 80 0.20 16.63 7.73
C ARG A 80 -0.39 17.92 7.16
N ARG A 81 -0.10 19.08 7.77
CA ARG A 81 -0.49 20.39 7.25
C ARG A 81 0.11 20.63 5.86
N ASN A 82 1.37 20.28 5.64
CA ASN A 82 2.02 20.40 4.33
C ASN A 82 1.35 19.51 3.28
N VAL A 83 1.03 18.25 3.62
CA VAL A 83 0.27 17.35 2.73
C VAL A 83 -1.10 17.93 2.41
N TRP A 84 -1.81 18.46 3.41
CA TRP A 84 -3.11 19.09 3.20
C TRP A 84 -3.01 20.34 2.31
N LEU A 85 -2.03 21.21 2.54
CA LEU A 85 -1.78 22.39 1.70
C LEU A 85 -1.44 21.99 0.25
N GLN A 86 -0.68 20.91 0.05
CA GLN A 86 -0.43 20.38 -1.29
C GLN A 86 -1.69 19.84 -1.95
N GLN A 87 -2.54 19.12 -1.21
CA GLN A 87 -3.83 18.61 -1.72
C GLN A 87 -4.79 19.74 -2.05
N TYR A 88 -4.94 20.71 -1.14
CA TYR A 88 -5.74 21.91 -1.35
C TYR A 88 -5.24 22.68 -2.59
N GLY A 89 -3.93 22.90 -2.71
CA GLY A 89 -3.33 23.51 -3.88
C GLY A 89 -3.62 22.75 -5.17
N LYS A 90 -3.59 21.40 -5.17
CA LYS A 90 -3.98 20.58 -6.32
C LYS A 90 -5.46 20.75 -6.69
N VAL A 91 -6.36 20.79 -5.70
CA VAL A 91 -7.80 20.99 -5.92
C VAL A 91 -8.08 22.39 -6.47
N VAL A 92 -7.47 23.42 -5.90
CA VAL A 92 -7.61 24.80 -6.36
C VAL A 92 -7.08 24.95 -7.79
N ARG A 93 -5.90 24.41 -8.09
CA ARG A 93 -5.37 24.40 -9.46
C ARG A 93 -6.28 23.63 -10.43
N GLY A 94 -6.77 22.46 -10.05
CA GLY A 94 -7.71 21.68 -10.86
C GLY A 94 -9.02 22.42 -11.12
N ASN A 95 -9.58 23.09 -10.12
CA ASN A 95 -10.79 23.91 -10.28
C ASN A 95 -10.56 25.10 -11.21
N ARG A 96 -9.43 25.80 -11.06
CA ARG A 96 -9.06 26.92 -11.94
C ARG A 96 -8.83 26.45 -13.37
N GLY A 97 -8.14 25.32 -13.53
CA GLY A 97 -7.93 24.69 -14.83
C GLY A 97 -9.24 24.32 -15.50
N ARG A 98 -10.20 23.72 -14.76
CA ARG A 98 -11.53 23.39 -15.29
C ARG A 98 -12.33 24.61 -15.73
N LEU A 99 -12.29 25.71 -14.96
CA LEU A 99 -12.96 26.96 -15.34
C LEU A 99 -12.40 27.48 -16.67
N ARG A 100 -11.08 27.62 -16.75
CA ARG A 100 -10.40 28.08 -17.96
C ARG A 100 -10.61 27.17 -19.15
N MET A 101 -10.55 25.85 -18.94
CA MET A 101 -10.83 24.87 -19.98
C MET A 101 -12.23 25.04 -20.55
N GLY A 102 -13.23 25.38 -19.72
CA GLY A 102 -14.57 25.72 -20.20
C GLY A 102 -14.56 26.95 -21.11
N GLU A 103 -13.89 28.03 -20.69
CA GLU A 103 -13.78 29.29 -21.46
C GLU A 103 -13.09 29.07 -22.82
N GLU A 104 -11.95 28.37 -22.84
CA GLU A 104 -11.18 28.10 -24.07
C GLU A 104 -11.91 27.13 -25.02
N LEU A 105 -12.61 26.12 -24.48
CA LEU A 105 -13.42 25.21 -25.29
C LEU A 105 -14.58 25.94 -25.99
N GLU A 106 -15.09 27.04 -25.44
CA GLU A 106 -16.13 27.86 -26.10
C GLU A 106 -15.61 28.53 -27.37
N GLU A 107 -14.33 28.91 -27.39
CA GLU A 107 -13.65 29.52 -28.53
C GLU A 107 -13.23 28.49 -29.60
N CYS A 108 -13.06 27.22 -29.21
CA CYS A 108 -12.73 26.14 -30.13
C CYS A 108 -13.82 25.84 -31.18
N SER A 109 -13.39 25.12 -32.23
CA SER A 109 -14.27 24.64 -33.30
C SER A 109 -15.47 23.84 -32.77
N VAL A 110 -16.60 23.96 -33.48
CA VAL A 110 -17.86 23.26 -33.10
C VAL A 110 -17.68 21.74 -33.10
N GLU A 111 -16.81 21.22 -33.97
CA GLU A 111 -16.50 19.80 -34.08
C GLU A 111 -15.81 19.29 -32.81
N LEU A 112 -14.80 20.01 -32.32
CA LEU A 112 -14.11 19.66 -31.08
C LEU A 112 -15.05 19.69 -29.87
N ARG A 113 -15.89 20.73 -29.76
CA ARG A 113 -16.90 20.82 -28.70
C ARG A 113 -17.87 19.64 -28.72
N ARG A 114 -18.37 19.25 -29.90
CA ARG A 114 -19.28 18.10 -30.07
C ARG A 114 -18.62 16.78 -29.70
N LEU A 115 -17.33 16.64 -30.01
CA LEU A 115 -16.54 15.45 -29.68
C LEU A 115 -16.35 15.30 -28.16
N VAL A 116 -16.01 16.37 -27.47
CA VAL A 116 -15.63 16.35 -26.04
C VAL A 116 -16.84 16.37 -25.11
N ALA A 117 -17.89 17.13 -25.45
CA ALA A 117 -19.02 17.36 -24.53
C ALA A 117 -19.64 16.10 -23.89
N PRO A 118 -19.85 14.97 -24.61
CA PRO A 118 -20.43 13.76 -24.02
C PRO A 118 -19.54 13.09 -22.97
N VAL A 119 -18.23 13.28 -23.07
CA VAL A 119 -17.21 12.56 -22.28
C VAL A 119 -16.36 13.47 -21.39
N LEU A 120 -16.70 14.77 -21.32
CA LEU A 120 -15.96 15.75 -20.52
C LEU A 120 -15.96 15.43 -19.02
N HIS A 121 -16.96 14.68 -18.55
CA HIS A 121 -17.03 14.18 -17.17
C HIS A 121 -16.02 13.07 -16.86
N CYS A 122 -15.38 12.48 -17.88
CA CYS A 122 -14.35 11.48 -17.73
C CYS A 122 -13.00 12.16 -17.42
N ARG A 123 -12.41 11.81 -16.27
CA ARG A 123 -11.17 12.43 -15.78
C ARG A 123 -9.98 12.33 -16.75
N VAL A 124 -9.90 11.27 -17.55
CA VAL A 124 -8.84 11.11 -18.57
C VAL A 124 -8.93 12.18 -19.65
N VAL A 125 -10.14 12.55 -20.09
CA VAL A 125 -10.38 13.60 -21.09
C VAL A 125 -10.05 14.97 -20.48
N GLU A 126 -10.49 15.21 -19.24
CA GLU A 126 -10.14 16.43 -18.49
C GLU A 126 -8.60 16.60 -18.40
N GLN A 127 -7.86 15.54 -18.09
CA GLN A 127 -6.41 15.61 -17.97
C GLN A 127 -5.70 15.89 -19.30
N LEU A 128 -6.13 15.24 -20.41
CA LEU A 128 -5.56 15.52 -21.73
C LEU A 128 -5.78 16.99 -22.15
N LEU A 129 -6.96 17.54 -21.88
CA LEU A 129 -7.27 18.94 -22.18
C LEU A 129 -6.50 19.92 -21.28
N LEU A 130 -6.31 19.59 -20.00
CA LEU A 130 -5.47 20.40 -19.12
C LEU A 130 -4.00 20.38 -19.55
N THR A 131 -3.48 19.24 -20.01
CA THR A 131 -2.14 19.16 -20.61
C THR A 131 -2.05 20.03 -21.87
N ALA A 132 -3.06 19.97 -22.75
CA ALA A 132 -3.11 20.82 -23.95
C ALA A 132 -3.06 22.32 -23.61
N LEU A 133 -3.76 22.73 -22.56
CA LEU A 133 -3.76 24.11 -22.08
C LEU A 133 -2.41 24.53 -21.50
N GLU A 134 -1.74 23.66 -20.74
CA GLU A 134 -0.40 23.93 -20.20
C GLU A 134 0.63 24.06 -21.34
N GLU A 135 0.56 23.20 -22.36
CA GLU A 135 1.44 23.28 -23.53
C GLU A 135 1.15 24.51 -24.42
N ALA A 136 -0.13 24.88 -24.58
CA ALA A 136 -0.52 26.11 -25.26
C ALA A 136 0.01 27.36 -24.54
N ASP A 137 -0.04 27.39 -23.20
CA ASP A 137 0.51 28.47 -22.38
C ASP A 137 2.02 28.65 -22.56
N ASP A 138 2.75 27.53 -22.55
CA ASP A 138 4.21 27.54 -22.73
C ASP A 138 4.61 28.10 -24.10
N LEU A 139 3.74 27.95 -25.10
CA LEU A 139 3.89 28.50 -26.45
C LEU A 139 3.20 29.86 -26.66
N GLN A 140 2.49 30.37 -25.65
CA GLN A 140 1.67 31.60 -25.72
C GLN A 140 0.61 31.57 -26.84
N LEU A 141 -0.01 30.41 -27.06
CA LEU A 141 -1.09 30.19 -28.04
C LEU A 141 -2.43 30.01 -27.32
N THR A 142 -3.54 30.24 -28.04
CA THR A 142 -4.87 29.82 -27.57
C THR A 142 -5.00 28.30 -27.67
N LEU A 143 -5.95 27.69 -26.94
CA LEU A 143 -6.16 26.24 -27.05
C LEU A 143 -6.52 25.83 -28.49
N SER A 144 -7.31 26.65 -29.19
CA SER A 144 -7.72 26.38 -30.57
C SER A 144 -6.51 26.40 -31.51
N ASP A 145 -5.68 27.45 -31.45
CA ASP A 145 -4.51 27.57 -32.31
C ASP A 145 -3.50 26.45 -32.03
N PHE A 146 -3.27 26.13 -30.74
CA PHE A 146 -2.36 25.06 -30.35
C PHE A 146 -2.78 23.70 -30.93
N LEU A 147 -4.06 23.34 -30.85
CA LEU A 147 -4.57 22.05 -31.35
C LEU A 147 -4.56 21.96 -32.88
N GLU A 148 -4.61 23.10 -33.58
CA GLU A 148 -4.48 23.18 -35.04
C GLU A 148 -3.01 23.19 -35.50
N ASP A 149 -2.08 23.59 -34.62
CA ASP A 149 -0.65 23.63 -34.88
C ASP A 149 0.02 22.24 -34.84
N SER A 150 1.19 22.12 -35.48
CA SER A 150 1.93 20.85 -35.59
C SER A 150 2.19 20.13 -34.25
N PRO A 151 2.59 20.77 -33.14
CA PRO A 151 2.75 20.07 -31.87
C PRO A 151 1.42 19.58 -31.27
N GLY A 152 0.34 20.36 -31.37
CA GLY A 152 -0.94 19.99 -30.79
C GLY A 152 -1.73 18.97 -31.62
N CYS A 153 -1.37 18.76 -32.89
CA CYS A 153 -2.01 17.76 -33.75
C CYS A 153 -1.91 16.33 -33.19
N GLU A 154 -0.77 15.96 -32.56
CA GLU A 154 -0.61 14.64 -31.93
C GLU A 154 -1.55 14.48 -30.73
N LEU A 155 -1.65 15.52 -29.90
CA LEU A 155 -2.52 15.54 -28.74
C LEU A 155 -4.01 15.56 -29.13
N LEU A 156 -4.37 16.29 -30.20
CA LEU A 156 -5.70 16.28 -30.78
C LEU A 156 -6.07 14.89 -31.30
N ALA A 157 -5.14 14.19 -31.96
CA ALA A 157 -5.36 12.83 -32.41
C ALA A 157 -5.54 11.85 -31.24
N GLU A 158 -4.75 11.99 -30.16
CA GLU A 158 -4.92 11.20 -28.93
C GLU A 158 -6.26 11.48 -28.24
N LEU A 159 -6.67 12.76 -28.19
CA LEU A 159 -7.96 13.18 -27.65
C LEU A 159 -9.13 12.61 -28.46
N GLN A 160 -9.06 12.67 -29.80
CA GLN A 160 -10.05 12.07 -30.70
C GLN A 160 -10.14 10.56 -30.53
N ALA A 161 -9.01 9.85 -30.52
CA ALA A 161 -8.98 8.41 -30.28
C ALA A 161 -9.56 8.04 -28.91
N THR A 162 -9.30 8.86 -27.89
CA THR A 162 -9.85 8.68 -26.54
C THR A 162 -11.35 8.92 -26.48
N CYS A 163 -11.84 10.02 -27.06
CA CYS A 163 -13.26 10.32 -27.11
C CYS A 163 -14.04 9.26 -27.92
N CYS A 164 -13.50 8.79 -29.04
CA CYS A 164 -14.11 7.71 -29.83
C CYS A 164 -14.20 6.39 -29.05
N ARG A 165 -13.17 6.03 -28.28
CA ARG A 165 -13.20 4.83 -27.42
C ARG A 165 -14.24 4.95 -26.31
N LEU A 166 -14.39 6.14 -25.73
CA LEU A 166 -15.34 6.40 -24.65
C LEU A 166 -16.77 6.64 -25.15
N ALA A 167 -16.98 7.06 -26.39
CA ALA A 167 -18.30 7.28 -26.96
C ALA A 167 -19.03 5.97 -27.30
N CYS A 168 -18.28 4.88 -27.49
CA CYS A 168 -18.83 3.58 -27.84
C CYS A 168 -19.18 2.76 -26.58
N GLY A 169 -20.42 2.25 -26.53
CA GLY A 169 -20.83 1.26 -25.52
C GLY A 169 -21.84 1.78 -24.49
N THR A 170 -22.17 0.90 -23.56
CA THR A 170 -23.02 1.22 -22.40
C THR A 170 -22.26 2.08 -21.39
N ARG A 171 -22.97 2.84 -20.55
CA ARG A 171 -22.35 3.68 -19.49
C ARG A 171 -21.36 2.90 -18.61
N GLU A 172 -21.67 1.64 -18.28
CA GLU A 172 -20.76 0.80 -17.49
C GLU A 172 -19.46 0.47 -18.23
N GLU A 173 -19.54 0.23 -19.55
CA GLU A 173 -18.35 0.00 -20.38
C GLU A 173 -17.52 1.28 -20.51
N GLN A 174 -18.16 2.43 -20.64
CA GLN A 174 -17.49 3.73 -20.66
C GLN A 174 -16.72 3.97 -19.36
N GLU A 175 -17.34 3.72 -18.20
CA GLU A 175 -16.69 3.88 -16.88
C GLU A 175 -15.51 2.89 -16.71
N ARG A 176 -15.64 1.65 -17.18
CA ARG A 176 -14.55 0.66 -17.17
C ARG A 176 -13.40 1.09 -18.08
N GLN A 177 -13.68 1.51 -19.31
CA GLN A 177 -12.66 2.00 -20.25
C GLN A 177 -11.97 3.26 -19.72
N ALA A 178 -12.73 4.22 -19.19
CA ALA A 178 -12.17 5.41 -18.56
C ALA A 178 -11.23 5.05 -17.40
N THR A 179 -11.58 4.05 -16.60
CA THR A 179 -10.73 3.57 -15.50
C THR A 179 -9.42 2.97 -16.01
N LEU A 180 -9.47 2.09 -17.02
CA LEU A 180 -8.28 1.48 -17.62
C LEU A 180 -7.36 2.53 -18.24
N MET A 181 -7.92 3.49 -18.97
CA MET A 181 -7.15 4.57 -19.57
C MET A 181 -6.54 5.51 -18.51
N GLN A 182 -7.26 5.76 -17.43
CA GLN A 182 -6.72 6.51 -16.28
C GLN A 182 -5.52 5.78 -15.64
N GLU A 183 -5.60 4.45 -15.49
CA GLU A 183 -4.50 3.65 -14.96
C GLU A 183 -3.26 3.67 -15.87
N GLU A 184 -3.46 3.64 -17.19
CA GLU A 184 -2.39 3.78 -18.18
C GLU A 184 -1.71 5.15 -18.09
N LEU A 185 -2.50 6.23 -18.05
CA LEU A 185 -2.00 7.60 -17.93
C LEU A 185 -1.26 7.82 -16.60
N ASP A 186 -1.82 7.34 -15.49
CA ASP A 186 -1.16 7.35 -14.17
C ASP A 186 0.12 6.49 -14.18
N GLY A 187 0.20 5.47 -15.02
CA GLY A 187 1.40 4.68 -15.29
C GLY A 187 2.49 5.52 -15.97
N ARG A 188 2.18 6.14 -17.11
CA ARG A 188 3.09 7.02 -17.86
C ARG A 188 3.59 8.17 -16.99
N LEU A 189 2.72 8.80 -16.20
CA LEU A 189 3.10 9.88 -15.30
C LEU A 189 4.09 9.41 -14.23
N ARG A 190 3.91 8.19 -13.68
CA ARG A 190 4.86 7.62 -12.72
C ARG A 190 6.22 7.33 -13.37
N GLU A 191 6.22 6.82 -14.60
CA GLU A 191 7.47 6.59 -15.35
C GLU A 191 8.20 7.89 -15.65
N ALA A 192 7.49 8.93 -16.09
CA ALA A 192 8.03 10.26 -16.31
C ALA A 192 8.60 10.87 -15.02
N GLN A 193 7.88 10.77 -13.90
CA GLN A 193 8.38 11.22 -12.60
C GLN A 193 9.63 10.46 -12.15
N GLN A 194 9.67 9.15 -12.37
CA GLN A 194 10.86 8.35 -12.09
C GLN A 194 12.03 8.72 -13.00
N ALA A 195 11.77 8.99 -14.27
CA ALA A 195 12.78 9.44 -15.23
C ALA A 195 13.34 10.81 -14.82
N ALA A 196 12.46 11.78 -14.51
CA ALA A 196 12.84 13.10 -14.02
C ALA A 196 13.60 13.02 -12.69
N GLN A 197 13.19 12.14 -11.77
CA GLN A 197 13.93 11.94 -10.52
C GLN A 197 15.29 11.31 -10.77
N LYS A 198 15.40 10.34 -11.69
CA LYS A 198 16.68 9.75 -12.10
C LYS A 198 17.58 10.79 -12.77
N GLU A 199 17.01 11.64 -13.60
CA GLU A 199 17.73 12.74 -14.25
C GLU A 199 18.20 13.74 -13.21
N LEU A 200 17.36 14.14 -12.26
CA LEU A 200 17.74 15.00 -11.14
C LEU A 200 18.84 14.35 -10.29
N ASP A 201 18.73 13.05 -10.01
CA ASP A 201 19.72 12.30 -9.27
C ASP A 201 21.04 12.17 -10.05
N GLN A 202 21.00 12.09 -11.39
CA GLN A 202 22.17 12.12 -12.27
C GLN A 202 22.75 13.53 -12.43
N ALA A 203 21.89 14.54 -12.43
CA ALA A 203 22.22 15.96 -12.50
C ALA A 203 22.67 16.50 -11.14
N THR A 204 22.54 15.72 -10.05
CA THR A 204 23.06 16.10 -8.74
C THR A 204 24.54 16.46 -8.94
N PRO A 205 24.93 17.71 -8.65
CA PRO A 205 26.27 18.18 -8.98
C PRO A 205 27.31 17.27 -8.34
N ALA A 206 28.44 17.11 -9.02
CA ALA A 206 29.60 16.39 -8.48
C ALA A 206 29.82 16.80 -7.01
N ARG A 207 30.04 15.81 -6.14
CA ARG A 207 30.16 16.00 -4.68
C ARG A 207 30.92 17.29 -4.35
N THR A 208 30.30 18.15 -3.57
CA THR A 208 30.88 19.43 -3.17
C THR A 208 32.16 19.17 -2.40
N ILE A 209 33.27 19.77 -2.85
CA ILE A 209 34.54 19.70 -2.12
C ILE A 209 34.40 20.63 -0.92
N ILE A 210 34.57 20.08 0.27
CA ILE A 210 34.52 20.82 1.53
C ILE A 210 35.89 20.81 2.20
N ASP A 211 36.11 21.76 3.11
CA ASP A 211 37.30 21.79 3.94
C ASP A 211 37.28 20.68 5.01
N MET A 212 38.40 20.51 5.71
CA MET A 212 38.55 19.43 6.70
C MET A 212 37.58 19.59 7.88
N GLU A 213 37.24 20.82 8.23
CA GLU A 213 36.29 21.10 9.31
C GLU A 213 34.86 20.73 8.90
N GLY A 214 34.41 21.14 7.70
CA GLY A 214 33.13 20.70 7.16
C GLY A 214 33.06 19.17 7.03
N LEU A 215 34.16 18.53 6.62
CA LEU A 215 34.22 17.07 6.50
C LEU A 215 34.08 16.39 7.86
N ARG A 216 34.73 16.91 8.89
CA ARG A 216 34.57 16.45 10.27
C ARG A 216 33.11 16.51 10.72
N VAL A 217 32.45 17.65 10.51
CA VAL A 217 31.02 17.82 10.84
C VAL A 217 30.14 16.83 10.08
N ALA A 218 30.40 16.61 8.78
CA ALA A 218 29.65 15.65 7.97
C ALA A 218 29.85 14.20 8.46
N LEU A 219 31.06 13.81 8.84
CA LEU A 219 31.37 12.51 9.40
C LEU A 219 30.71 12.30 10.76
N GLU A 220 30.76 13.29 11.66
CA GLU A 220 30.11 13.24 12.96
C GLU A 220 28.58 13.10 12.82
N TYR A 221 27.98 13.88 11.92
CA TYR A 221 26.56 13.78 11.60
C TYR A 221 26.20 12.40 11.05
N GLY A 222 26.97 11.87 10.09
CA GLY A 222 26.78 10.53 9.54
C GLY A 222 26.92 9.43 10.61
N GLN A 223 27.87 9.55 11.53
CA GLN A 223 28.03 8.63 12.65
C GLN A 223 26.85 8.69 13.63
N LYS A 224 26.33 9.89 13.90
CA LYS A 224 25.14 10.09 14.73
C LYS A 224 23.94 9.39 14.10
N CYS A 225 23.61 9.70 12.83
CA CYS A 225 22.53 9.03 12.10
C CYS A 225 22.68 7.50 12.07
N ARG A 226 23.90 7.00 11.91
CA ARG A 226 24.18 5.55 11.96
C ARG A 226 23.84 4.95 13.31
N LYS A 227 24.25 5.59 14.41
CA LYS A 227 24.00 5.13 15.80
C LYS A 227 22.52 5.22 16.15
N ASP A 228 21.88 6.36 15.86
CA ASP A 228 20.45 6.58 16.15
C ASP A 228 19.59 5.55 15.42
N GLY A 229 19.85 5.33 14.12
CA GLY A 229 19.13 4.31 13.37
C GLY A 229 19.38 2.89 13.87
N LEU A 230 20.58 2.59 14.40
CA LEU A 230 20.85 1.28 15.01
C LEU A 230 20.07 1.07 16.31
N VAL A 231 19.95 2.10 17.14
CA VAL A 231 19.14 2.05 18.38
C VAL A 231 17.68 1.77 18.05
N GLU A 232 17.11 2.50 17.09
CA GLU A 232 15.72 2.28 16.68
C GLU A 232 15.51 0.91 16.02
N TYR A 233 16.46 0.45 15.20
CA TYR A 233 16.39 -0.89 14.60
C TYR A 233 16.40 -2.00 15.66
N GLN A 234 17.19 -1.86 16.73
CA GLN A 234 17.23 -2.83 17.83
C GLN A 234 15.93 -2.84 18.65
N ARG A 235 15.20 -1.72 18.69
CA ARG A 235 13.88 -1.62 19.33
C ARG A 235 12.75 -2.23 18.48
N GLY A 236 13.01 -2.57 17.22
CA GLY A 236 11.99 -3.01 16.27
C GLY A 236 11.30 -1.88 15.50
N ASN A 237 11.72 -0.63 15.75
CA ASN A 237 11.19 0.58 15.11
C ASN A 237 11.88 0.78 13.74
N PHE A 238 11.48 -0.03 12.76
CA PHE A 238 12.17 -0.08 11.45
C PHE A 238 11.98 1.18 10.61
N GLU A 239 10.88 1.91 10.78
CA GLU A 239 10.60 3.16 10.05
C GLU A 239 11.51 4.30 10.50
N GLU A 240 11.68 4.46 11.81
CA GLU A 240 12.58 5.46 12.41
C GLU A 240 14.04 5.14 12.11
N ALA A 241 14.39 3.85 12.11
CA ALA A 241 15.70 3.39 11.67
C ALA A 241 15.95 3.78 10.20
N LEU A 242 14.98 3.52 9.32
CA LEU A 242 15.06 3.89 7.90
C LEU A 242 15.20 5.41 7.74
N HIS A 243 14.39 6.21 8.44
CA HIS A 243 14.44 7.66 8.39
C HIS A 243 15.81 8.20 8.82
N SER A 244 16.34 7.70 9.95
CA SER A 244 17.65 8.09 10.47
C SER A 244 18.76 7.80 9.46
N TRP A 245 18.72 6.64 8.81
CA TRP A 245 19.71 6.28 7.79
C TRP A 245 19.54 7.03 6.47
N ARG A 246 18.31 7.41 6.07
CA ARG A 246 18.07 8.33 4.93
C ARG A 246 18.71 9.69 5.17
N GLN A 247 18.57 10.24 6.38
CA GLN A 247 19.23 11.50 6.75
C GLN A 247 20.76 11.38 6.68
N GLY A 248 21.31 10.25 7.14
CA GLY A 248 22.74 9.96 7.03
C GLY A 248 23.22 9.85 5.57
N ASP A 249 22.47 9.18 4.70
CA ASP A 249 22.74 9.10 3.27
C ASP A 249 22.75 10.49 2.63
N LEU A 250 21.71 11.30 2.88
CA LEU A 250 21.60 12.67 2.38
C LEU A 250 22.76 13.57 2.83
N GLY A 251 23.17 13.45 4.09
CA GLY A 251 24.29 14.23 4.65
C GLY A 251 25.63 13.82 4.04
N LEU A 252 25.90 12.52 3.91
CA LEU A 252 27.20 12.02 3.47
C LEU A 252 27.38 12.09 1.93
N ARG A 253 26.31 11.91 1.15
CA ARG A 253 26.40 11.85 -0.32
C ARG A 253 26.75 13.19 -0.97
N ARG A 254 26.52 14.30 -0.28
CA ARG A 254 26.71 15.66 -0.80
C ARG A 254 28.17 16.10 -0.86
N PHE A 255 29.04 15.47 -0.08
CA PHE A 255 30.36 15.99 0.21
C PHE A 255 31.49 15.05 -0.21
N ARG A 256 32.67 15.63 -0.48
CA ARG A 256 33.95 14.90 -0.60
C ARG A 256 35.10 15.75 -0.06
N ALA A 257 36.16 15.10 0.40
CA ALA A 257 37.40 15.77 0.75
C ALA A 257 38.18 16.17 -0.53
N PRO A 258 39.12 17.11 -0.46
CA PRO A 258 40.08 17.38 -1.54
C PRO A 258 40.78 16.09 -2.00
N MET A 259 41.16 15.98 -3.28
CA MET A 259 41.76 14.75 -3.83
C MET A 259 43.06 14.32 -3.13
N ARG A 260 43.79 15.27 -2.51
CA ARG A 260 45.00 15.00 -1.71
C ARG A 260 44.73 14.31 -0.37
N CYS A 261 43.47 14.21 0.04
CA CYS A 261 43.00 13.65 1.31
C CYS A 261 42.32 12.29 1.05
N GLU A 262 43.10 11.31 0.58
CA GLU A 262 42.57 9.99 0.20
C GLU A 262 42.08 9.18 1.40
N ASP A 263 42.75 9.30 2.55
CA ASP A 263 42.39 8.62 3.79
C ASP A 263 41.00 9.06 4.27
N GLU A 264 40.72 10.36 4.23
CA GLU A 264 39.45 10.91 4.68
C GLU A 264 38.31 10.64 3.69
N ASN A 265 38.62 10.62 2.39
CA ASN A 265 37.68 10.12 1.38
C ASN A 265 37.38 8.63 1.57
N THR A 266 38.34 7.84 2.05
CA THR A 266 38.14 6.43 2.38
C THR A 266 37.27 6.28 3.63
N MET A 267 37.54 7.01 4.71
CA MET A 267 36.67 7.04 5.90
C MET A 267 35.23 7.46 5.56
N LEU A 268 35.06 8.46 4.69
CA LEU A 268 33.74 8.92 4.24
C LEU A 268 33.01 7.81 3.47
N ARG A 269 33.68 7.13 2.53
CA ARG A 269 33.11 6.03 1.76
C ARG A 269 32.73 4.84 2.65
N GLU A 270 33.57 4.49 3.62
CA GLU A 270 33.29 3.40 4.56
C GLU A 270 32.07 3.70 5.44
N LEU A 271 32.02 4.91 6.00
CA LEU A 271 30.89 5.36 6.80
C LEU A 271 29.61 5.37 5.97
N HIS A 272 29.64 5.98 4.78
CA HIS A 272 28.49 6.06 3.88
C HIS A 272 28.01 4.69 3.42
N GLY A 273 28.94 3.80 3.04
CA GLY A 273 28.65 2.41 2.72
C GLY A 273 27.99 1.66 3.89
N SER A 274 28.43 1.92 5.13
CA SER A 274 27.79 1.34 6.33
C SER A 274 26.35 1.82 6.55
N VAL A 275 26.09 3.11 6.30
CA VAL A 275 24.74 3.70 6.39
C VAL A 275 23.83 3.13 5.31
N LEU A 276 24.28 3.08 4.04
CA LEU A 276 23.50 2.53 2.93
C LEU A 276 23.17 1.04 3.11
N ARG A 277 24.13 0.27 3.63
CA ARG A 277 23.93 -1.12 4.03
C ARG A 277 22.77 -1.22 5.03
N ASN A 278 22.79 -0.42 6.09
CA ASN A 278 21.74 -0.45 7.10
C ASN A 278 20.39 0.05 6.57
N LEU A 279 20.39 1.12 5.78
CA LEU A 279 19.21 1.63 5.07
C LEU A 279 18.55 0.53 4.25
N SER A 280 19.32 -0.18 3.42
CA SER A 280 18.83 -1.32 2.64
C SER A 280 18.23 -2.42 3.53
N GLN A 281 18.83 -2.68 4.71
CA GLN A 281 18.31 -3.65 5.67
C GLN A 281 16.95 -3.26 6.26
N ALA A 282 16.76 -2.00 6.66
CA ALA A 282 15.47 -1.52 7.16
C ALA A 282 14.42 -1.50 6.04
N ALA A 283 14.77 -1.04 4.84
CA ALA A 283 13.86 -1.04 3.70
C ALA A 283 13.37 -2.46 3.36
N LEU A 284 14.24 -3.48 3.45
CA LEU A 284 13.83 -4.89 3.32
C LEU A 284 12.85 -5.35 4.40
N LYS A 285 12.96 -4.84 5.64
CA LYS A 285 12.05 -5.17 6.74
C LYS A 285 10.66 -4.57 6.55
N LEU A 286 10.59 -3.39 5.92
CA LEU A 286 9.35 -2.69 5.61
C LEU A 286 8.72 -3.10 4.26
N GLY A 287 9.36 -4.02 3.52
CA GLY A 287 8.88 -4.43 2.19
C GLY A 287 9.08 -3.37 1.08
N SER A 288 9.85 -2.31 1.35
CA SER A 288 10.18 -1.26 0.37
C SER A 288 11.34 -1.70 -0.55
N TYR A 289 11.10 -2.73 -1.38
CA TYR A 289 12.16 -3.40 -2.14
C TYR A 289 12.88 -2.52 -3.17
N GLY A 290 12.21 -1.51 -3.76
CA GLY A 290 12.84 -0.57 -4.68
C GLY A 290 13.95 0.25 -4.01
N GLU A 291 13.63 0.85 -2.86
CA GLU A 291 14.62 1.61 -2.08
C GLU A 291 15.74 0.71 -1.53
N ALA A 292 15.40 -0.51 -1.11
CA ALA A 292 16.39 -1.48 -0.66
C ALA A 292 17.40 -1.81 -1.77
N LEU A 293 16.92 -1.95 -3.02
CA LEU A 293 17.73 -2.19 -4.20
C LEU A 293 18.64 -1.00 -4.51
N ASP A 294 18.09 0.21 -4.52
CA ASP A 294 18.86 1.43 -4.79
C ASP A 294 19.97 1.65 -3.77
N ALA A 295 19.65 1.49 -2.48
CA ALA A 295 20.63 1.62 -1.41
C ALA A 295 21.73 0.55 -1.48
N ALA A 296 21.37 -0.70 -1.82
CA ALA A 296 22.35 -1.77 -2.01
C ALA A 296 23.25 -1.49 -3.23
N ASN A 297 22.70 -1.02 -4.35
CA ASN A 297 23.47 -0.66 -5.54
C ASN A 297 24.45 0.47 -5.26
N ARG A 298 24.01 1.52 -4.53
CA ARG A 298 24.89 2.61 -4.11
C ARG A 298 25.98 2.13 -3.16
N ALA A 299 25.68 1.23 -2.23
CA ALA A 299 26.69 0.64 -1.34
C ALA A 299 27.77 -0.12 -2.12
N ILE A 300 27.37 -0.94 -3.11
CA ILE A 300 28.30 -1.69 -3.99
C ILE A 300 29.20 -0.73 -4.78
N ALA A 301 28.63 0.36 -5.30
CA ALA A 301 29.36 1.36 -6.06
C ALA A 301 30.44 2.06 -5.22
N LEU A 302 30.17 2.33 -3.93
CA LEU A 302 31.15 2.96 -3.03
C LEU A 302 32.35 2.07 -2.72
N THR A 303 32.15 0.74 -2.66
CA THR A 303 33.22 -0.24 -2.39
C THR A 303 34.08 -0.56 -3.61
N GLY A 304 33.90 0.16 -4.73
CA GLY A 304 34.65 -0.07 -5.97
C GLY A 304 34.18 -1.29 -6.77
N GLY A 305 33.01 -1.85 -6.43
CA GLY A 305 32.39 -2.88 -7.26
C GLY A 305 31.87 -2.24 -8.54
N ARG A 306 32.45 -2.58 -9.70
CA ARG A 306 31.82 -2.25 -10.99
C ARG A 306 30.42 -2.87 -10.99
N GLY A 307 29.39 -2.02 -11.03
CA GLY A 307 28.01 -2.51 -11.10
C GLY A 307 27.82 -3.32 -12.37
N LEU A 308 27.15 -4.48 -12.28
CA LEU A 308 26.80 -5.37 -13.40
C LEU A 308 25.90 -4.74 -14.50
N GLY A 309 25.72 -3.42 -14.53
CA GLY A 309 24.63 -2.74 -15.23
C GLY A 309 24.98 -1.60 -16.18
N GLN A 310 26.27 -1.28 -16.40
CA GLN A 310 26.67 -0.29 -17.41
C GLN A 310 27.70 -0.94 -18.34
N GLY A 311 27.22 -1.50 -19.45
CA GLY A 311 28.04 -2.01 -20.55
C GLY A 311 28.59 -3.42 -20.36
N ALA A 312 27.74 -4.44 -20.51
CA ALA A 312 28.17 -5.84 -20.68
C ALA A 312 28.84 -6.12 -22.05
N GLY A 313 29.14 -5.08 -22.84
CA GLY A 313 29.64 -5.20 -24.22
C GLY A 313 31.16 -5.32 -24.36
N ASP A 314 31.95 -4.49 -23.67
CA ASP A 314 33.35 -4.25 -24.11
C ASP A 314 34.40 -4.27 -23.00
N ALA A 315 34.32 -5.21 -22.05
CA ALA A 315 35.38 -5.37 -21.05
C ALA A 315 35.59 -6.83 -20.62
N LEU A 316 35.82 -7.72 -21.59
CA LEU A 316 36.30 -9.09 -21.37
C LEU A 316 37.81 -9.18 -21.12
N GLY A 317 38.48 -8.05 -20.86
CA GLY A 317 39.90 -8.02 -20.56
C GLY A 317 40.22 -6.90 -19.58
N CYS A 318 40.69 -7.30 -18.39
CA CYS A 318 41.75 -6.66 -17.58
C CYS A 318 41.45 -6.76 -16.07
N GLY A 319 42.16 -7.70 -15.44
CA GLY A 319 42.72 -7.53 -14.10
C GLY A 319 41.75 -7.58 -12.93
N LEU A 320 41.49 -8.80 -12.44
CA LEU A 320 40.91 -9.07 -11.11
C LEU A 320 41.92 -8.78 -9.96
N GLU A 321 42.87 -7.87 -10.18
CA GLU A 321 43.97 -7.55 -9.26
C GLU A 321 43.85 -6.11 -8.76
N ALA A 322 42.79 -5.86 -7.99
CA ALA A 322 42.81 -4.83 -6.97
C ALA A 322 42.08 -5.42 -5.78
N SER A 323 42.79 -5.53 -4.66
CA SER A 323 42.47 -6.20 -3.39
C SER A 323 41.21 -5.72 -2.65
N GLY A 324 40.23 -5.11 -3.35
CA GLY A 324 38.97 -4.64 -2.81
C GLY A 324 38.11 -5.81 -2.36
N GLU A 325 37.96 -5.97 -1.05
CA GLU A 325 37.06 -6.96 -0.46
C GLU A 325 35.62 -6.69 -0.93
N ILE A 326 35.04 -7.65 -1.65
CA ILE A 326 33.67 -7.55 -2.15
C ILE A 326 32.72 -7.41 -0.95
N ASP A 327 31.84 -6.41 -0.99
CA ASP A 327 30.80 -6.22 0.02
C ASP A 327 29.67 -7.25 -0.14
N VAL A 328 29.91 -8.46 0.37
CA VAL A 328 28.96 -9.57 0.35
C VAL A 328 27.63 -9.18 1.00
N LYS A 329 27.62 -8.28 2.00
CA LYS A 329 26.38 -7.86 2.68
C LYS A 329 25.52 -7.02 1.75
N ALA A 330 26.10 -6.08 1.02
CA ALA A 330 25.36 -5.27 0.05
C ALA A 330 24.84 -6.12 -1.12
N TRP A 331 25.65 -7.02 -1.66
CA TRP A 331 25.22 -7.96 -2.71
C TRP A 331 24.09 -8.89 -2.26
N TYR A 332 24.15 -9.39 -1.03
CA TYR A 332 23.09 -10.24 -0.50
C TYR A 332 21.78 -9.46 -0.32
N ARG A 333 21.85 -8.20 0.13
CA ARG A 333 20.66 -7.34 0.24
C ARG A 333 20.08 -6.96 -1.12
N ARG A 334 20.93 -6.70 -2.13
CA ARG A 334 20.51 -6.55 -3.52
C ARG A 334 19.76 -7.78 -4.01
N HIS A 335 20.26 -8.99 -3.75
CA HIS A 335 19.58 -10.25 -4.08
C HIS A 335 18.18 -10.32 -3.44
N LEU A 336 18.05 -10.03 -2.15
CA LEU A 336 16.76 -10.05 -1.44
C LEU A 336 15.77 -9.02 -2.00
N ALA A 337 16.25 -7.83 -2.37
CA ALA A 337 15.42 -6.79 -2.98
C ALA A 337 14.92 -7.22 -4.37
N LEU A 338 15.80 -7.79 -5.21
CA LEU A 338 15.43 -8.33 -6.52
C LEU A 338 14.46 -9.52 -6.40
N GLU A 339 14.64 -10.40 -5.41
CA GLU A 339 13.70 -11.49 -5.10
C GLU A 339 12.31 -10.92 -4.75
N GLY A 340 12.26 -9.88 -3.91
CA GLY A 340 11.03 -9.19 -3.52
C GLY A 340 10.31 -8.49 -4.68
N LEU A 341 11.05 -7.96 -5.66
CA LEU A 341 10.50 -7.36 -6.88
C LEU A 341 10.12 -8.39 -7.96
N GLY A 342 10.49 -9.67 -7.78
CA GLY A 342 10.22 -10.72 -8.76
C GLY A 342 11.25 -10.84 -9.89
N TYR A 343 12.37 -10.14 -9.82
CA TYR A 343 13.49 -10.19 -10.78
C TYR A 343 14.38 -11.41 -10.53
N VAL A 344 13.86 -12.61 -10.85
CA VAL A 344 14.48 -13.90 -10.50
C VAL A 344 15.84 -14.10 -11.16
N ARG A 345 16.03 -13.65 -12.41
CA ARG A 345 17.27 -13.86 -13.17
C ARG A 345 18.41 -13.04 -12.59
N GLU A 346 18.18 -11.75 -12.38
CA GLU A 346 19.12 -10.80 -11.78
C GLU A 346 19.45 -11.19 -10.34
N SER A 347 18.44 -11.65 -9.60
CA SER A 347 18.60 -12.17 -8.24
C SER A 347 19.52 -13.39 -8.18
N ALA A 348 19.41 -14.31 -9.14
CA ALA A 348 20.29 -15.48 -9.24
C ALA A 348 21.73 -15.09 -9.63
N ALA A 349 21.90 -14.11 -10.51
CA ALA A 349 23.22 -13.59 -10.87
C ALA A 349 23.95 -12.95 -9.66
N CYS A 350 23.21 -12.25 -8.79
CA CYS A 350 23.78 -11.72 -7.54
C CYS A 350 24.30 -12.83 -6.62
N LEU A 351 23.56 -13.94 -6.48
CA LEU A 351 24.01 -15.08 -5.68
C LEU A 351 25.24 -15.76 -6.27
N GLN A 352 25.31 -15.89 -7.60
CA GLN A 352 26.50 -16.43 -8.27
C GLN A 352 27.73 -15.56 -8.00
N TYR A 353 27.59 -14.24 -8.10
CA TYR A 353 28.67 -13.31 -7.80
C TYR A 353 29.16 -13.42 -6.35
N ILE A 354 28.24 -13.59 -5.38
CA ILE A 354 28.61 -13.82 -3.97
C ILE A 354 29.39 -15.13 -3.81
N GLU A 355 29.02 -16.18 -4.52
CA GLU A 355 29.72 -17.47 -4.44
C GLU A 355 31.13 -17.41 -5.01
N GLU A 356 31.31 -16.74 -6.15
CA GLU A 356 32.62 -16.51 -6.76
C GLU A 356 33.51 -15.70 -5.80
N ALA A 357 32.97 -14.62 -5.22
CA ALA A 357 33.63 -13.80 -4.20
C ALA A 357 33.98 -14.58 -2.92
N ALA A 358 33.17 -15.57 -2.55
CA ALA A 358 33.33 -16.36 -1.34
C ALA A 358 34.54 -17.32 -1.40
N THR A 359 35.06 -17.63 -2.59
CA THR A 359 36.16 -18.61 -2.78
C THR A 359 37.42 -18.24 -2.00
N CYS A 360 37.68 -16.95 -1.82
CA CYS A 360 38.86 -16.42 -1.15
C CYS A 360 38.63 -16.06 0.33
N ARG A 361 37.44 -16.31 0.89
CA ARG A 361 37.10 -15.93 2.27
C ARG A 361 37.10 -17.13 3.22
N PRO A 362 37.51 -16.95 4.50
CA PRO A 362 37.53 -18.03 5.48
C PRO A 362 36.13 -18.61 5.78
N ASP A 363 35.07 -17.80 5.64
CA ASP A 363 33.67 -18.22 5.77
C ASP A 363 33.01 -18.63 4.44
N GLY A 364 33.82 -18.81 3.39
CA GLY A 364 33.36 -18.99 2.02
C GLY A 364 32.48 -20.22 1.79
N GLU A 365 32.76 -21.34 2.47
CA GLU A 365 31.90 -22.53 2.40
C GLU A 365 30.49 -22.28 2.92
N ARG A 366 30.37 -21.54 4.04
CA ARG A 366 29.06 -21.21 4.62
C ARG A 366 28.25 -20.37 3.64
N LEU A 367 28.88 -19.34 3.06
CA LEU A 367 28.24 -18.46 2.07
C LEU A 367 27.79 -19.24 0.83
N ARG A 368 28.60 -20.16 0.32
CA ARG A 368 28.24 -21.02 -0.81
C ARG A 368 27.02 -21.90 -0.51
N ARG A 369 26.98 -22.54 0.68
CA ARG A 369 25.82 -23.34 1.09
C ARG A 369 24.56 -22.49 1.24
N ASP A 370 24.67 -21.27 1.77
CA ASP A 370 23.55 -20.33 1.88
C ASP A 370 23.02 -19.90 0.51
N CYS A 371 23.90 -19.58 -0.44
CA CYS A 371 23.53 -19.20 -1.80
C CYS A 371 22.90 -20.36 -2.58
N GLN A 372 23.42 -21.59 -2.44
CA GLN A 372 22.83 -22.80 -3.01
C GLN A 372 21.41 -23.04 -2.47
N ARG A 373 21.21 -23.01 -1.14
CA ARG A 373 19.88 -23.16 -0.52
C ARG A 373 18.88 -22.12 -1.04
N ARG A 374 19.33 -20.88 -1.23
CA ARG A 374 18.49 -19.79 -1.77
C ARG A 374 18.13 -20.03 -3.24
N ARG A 375 19.07 -20.44 -4.09
CA ARG A 375 18.80 -20.78 -5.50
C ARG A 375 17.83 -21.94 -5.63
N GLU A 376 17.96 -22.98 -4.81
CA GLU A 376 17.01 -24.10 -4.79
C GLU A 376 15.60 -23.66 -4.39
N LYS A 377 15.48 -22.79 -3.38
CA LYS A 377 14.20 -22.21 -2.98
C LYS A 377 13.55 -21.41 -4.12
N MET A 378 14.32 -20.55 -4.80
CA MET A 378 13.82 -19.78 -5.96
C MET A 378 13.40 -20.71 -7.10
N ARG A 379 14.18 -21.74 -7.42
CA ARG A 379 13.81 -22.76 -8.43
C ARG A 379 12.50 -23.47 -8.06
N LYS A 380 12.31 -23.80 -6.78
CA LYS A 380 11.06 -24.42 -6.29
C LYS A 380 9.87 -23.47 -6.43
N GLN A 381 10.03 -22.19 -6.12
CA GLN A 381 8.99 -21.17 -6.30
C GLN A 381 8.64 -20.99 -7.78
N GLN A 382 9.65 -20.90 -8.67
CA GLN A 382 9.43 -20.78 -10.10
C GLN A 382 8.67 -21.99 -10.67
N ARG A 383 9.05 -23.21 -10.28
CA ARG A 383 8.33 -24.43 -10.67
C ARG A 383 6.87 -24.42 -10.20
N ARG A 384 6.59 -23.89 -8.99
CA ARG A 384 5.22 -23.75 -8.48
C ARG A 384 4.42 -22.75 -9.30
N ARG A 385 4.97 -21.58 -9.60
CA ARG A 385 4.33 -20.56 -10.46
C ARG A 385 4.02 -21.10 -11.85
N THR A 386 5.00 -21.71 -12.52
CA THR A 386 4.79 -22.32 -13.85
C THR A 386 3.75 -23.45 -13.80
N ALA A 387 3.71 -24.24 -12.73
CA ALA A 387 2.68 -25.27 -12.55
C ALA A 387 1.28 -24.67 -12.30
N GLU A 388 1.18 -23.55 -11.58
CA GLU A 388 -0.06 -22.80 -11.34
C GLU A 388 -0.57 -22.15 -12.62
N GLU A 389 0.30 -21.44 -13.35
CA GLU A 389 0.03 -20.89 -14.68
C GLU A 389 -0.48 -21.99 -15.63
N GLY A 390 0.21 -23.13 -15.68
CA GLY A 390 -0.23 -24.28 -16.49
C GLY A 390 -1.59 -24.85 -16.05
N ARG A 391 -1.94 -24.79 -14.76
CA ARG A 391 -3.29 -25.17 -14.29
C ARG A 391 -4.34 -24.13 -14.68
N MET A 392 -4.03 -22.84 -14.61
CA MET A 392 -4.93 -21.76 -15.01
C MET A 392 -5.20 -21.81 -16.52
N VAL A 393 -4.16 -21.97 -17.35
CA VAL A 393 -4.30 -22.13 -18.80
C VAL A 393 -5.15 -23.35 -19.15
N ARG A 394 -4.89 -24.51 -18.53
CA ARG A 394 -5.73 -25.71 -18.75
C ARG A 394 -7.17 -25.51 -18.29
N ARG A 395 -7.41 -24.77 -17.21
CA ARG A 395 -8.76 -24.44 -16.75
C ARG A 395 -9.46 -23.53 -17.76
N GLY A 396 -8.80 -22.47 -18.24
CA GLY A 396 -9.34 -21.55 -19.25
C GLY A 396 -9.66 -22.25 -20.58
N LEU A 397 -8.80 -23.19 -21.01
CA LEU A 397 -9.07 -24.03 -22.18
C LEU A 397 -10.28 -24.95 -21.97
N ARG A 398 -10.43 -25.55 -20.78
CA ARG A 398 -11.59 -26.42 -20.47
C ARG A 398 -12.89 -25.65 -20.29
N SER A 399 -12.84 -24.40 -19.81
CA SER A 399 -14.03 -23.57 -19.58
C SER A 399 -14.54 -22.89 -20.86
N GLY A 400 -14.00 -23.22 -22.03
CA GLY A 400 -14.45 -22.63 -23.29
C GLY A 400 -14.17 -21.13 -23.42
N VAL A 401 -13.37 -20.52 -22.54
CA VAL A 401 -13.09 -19.07 -22.55
C VAL A 401 -12.33 -18.66 -23.82
N PHE A 402 -11.64 -19.61 -24.46
CA PHE A 402 -11.00 -19.45 -25.77
C PHE A 402 -11.74 -20.17 -26.91
N ALA A 403 -12.79 -20.94 -26.59
CA ALA A 403 -13.74 -21.41 -27.59
C ALA A 403 -14.70 -20.26 -27.86
N GLY A 404 -14.20 -19.23 -28.55
CA GLY A 404 -15.07 -18.23 -29.14
C GLY A 404 -16.00 -18.95 -30.10
N GLU A 405 -17.25 -19.17 -29.66
CA GLU A 405 -18.38 -19.12 -30.57
C GLU A 405 -18.30 -17.74 -31.23
N ARG A 406 -17.61 -17.70 -32.37
CA ARG A 406 -17.75 -16.64 -33.35
C ARG A 406 -19.26 -16.52 -33.57
N PRO A 407 -19.89 -15.35 -33.35
CA PRO A 407 -21.30 -15.21 -33.65
C PRO A 407 -21.43 -15.39 -35.16
N GLU A 408 -21.75 -16.61 -35.58
CA GLU A 408 -22.21 -16.86 -36.93
C GLU A 408 -23.52 -16.08 -37.04
N ALA A 409 -23.50 -15.12 -37.95
CA ALA A 409 -24.66 -14.35 -38.33
C ALA A 409 -25.83 -15.31 -38.55
N SER A 410 -26.88 -15.08 -37.79
CA SER A 410 -28.13 -15.83 -37.84
C SER A 410 -28.78 -15.67 -39.21
N GLU A 411 -28.52 -16.62 -40.11
CA GLU A 411 -29.40 -16.96 -41.23
C GLU A 411 -30.23 -18.19 -40.83
N GLN A 412 -31.51 -17.91 -40.54
CA GLN A 412 -32.71 -18.75 -40.77
C GLN A 412 -32.59 -20.28 -40.71
N ALA A 413 -33.40 -20.92 -39.85
CA ALA A 413 -34.58 -21.67 -40.31
C ALA A 413 -35.19 -22.55 -39.19
N LEU A 414 -36.51 -22.70 -39.31
CA LEU A 414 -37.39 -23.58 -38.54
C LEU A 414 -37.02 -25.07 -38.63
N VAL A 415 -37.38 -25.83 -37.58
CA VAL A 415 -38.19 -27.09 -37.56
C VAL A 415 -37.67 -28.10 -36.50
N PRO A 416 -38.56 -28.91 -35.84
CA PRO A 416 -38.35 -29.49 -34.51
C PRO A 416 -38.30 -31.04 -34.45
N SER A 417 -38.22 -31.57 -33.20
CA SER A 417 -38.44 -32.97 -32.75
C SER A 417 -37.20 -33.90 -32.90
N GLU A 418 -36.90 -34.93 -32.10
CA GLU A 418 -37.68 -35.86 -31.27
C GLU A 418 -36.70 -36.71 -30.38
N THR A 419 -37.17 -37.17 -29.20
CA THR A 419 -36.85 -38.43 -28.46
C THR A 419 -35.41 -39.01 -28.24
N SER A 420 -35.01 -39.11 -26.95
CA SER A 420 -34.63 -40.31 -26.09
C SER A 420 -34.00 -41.60 -26.70
N PRO A 421 -33.48 -42.62 -25.94
CA PRO A 421 -32.96 -42.76 -24.55
C PRO A 421 -31.69 -43.70 -24.44
N TRP A 422 -31.33 -44.16 -23.21
CA TRP A 422 -30.40 -45.26 -22.80
C TRP A 422 -28.91 -44.91 -22.61
N SER A 423 -28.13 -45.45 -21.66
CA SER A 423 -28.32 -46.13 -20.36
C SER A 423 -26.92 -46.57 -19.87
N ALA A 424 -26.77 -46.77 -18.54
CA ALA A 424 -25.73 -47.57 -17.85
C ALA A 424 -24.29 -47.00 -17.85
N GLY A 425 -23.54 -46.94 -16.75
CA GLY A 425 -23.59 -47.69 -15.49
C GLY A 425 -22.31 -48.52 -15.36
N LEU A 426 -21.48 -48.27 -14.33
CA LEU A 426 -20.46 -49.20 -13.83
C LEU A 426 -20.05 -48.78 -12.41
N ALA A 427 -20.34 -49.67 -11.45
CA ALA A 427 -19.73 -49.76 -10.13
C ALA A 427 -18.24 -50.21 -10.29
N ASP A 428 -17.32 -50.12 -9.32
CA ASP A 428 -17.33 -50.76 -7.99
C ASP A 428 -16.05 -50.32 -7.17
N PRO A 429 -15.68 -50.87 -5.98
CA PRO A 429 -15.52 -50.11 -4.73
C PRO A 429 -14.17 -50.30 -3.97
N ALA A 430 -14.15 -49.91 -2.68
CA ALA A 430 -13.20 -50.27 -1.57
C ALA A 430 -11.87 -49.45 -1.46
N ALA A 431 -11.39 -48.96 -0.31
CA ALA A 431 -11.80 -49.00 1.11
C ALA A 431 -11.02 -47.94 1.93
N ALA A 432 -11.68 -47.42 2.98
CA ALA A 432 -11.27 -47.05 4.35
C ALA A 432 -9.77 -46.80 4.70
N CYS A 433 -9.34 -45.88 5.57
CA CYS A 433 -9.84 -45.42 6.88
C CYS A 433 -9.26 -44.03 7.22
N ALA A 434 -10.03 -43.17 7.90
CA ALA A 434 -9.62 -42.43 9.12
C ALA A 434 -10.71 -41.39 9.49
N GLU A 435 -11.49 -41.72 10.52
CA GLU A 435 -12.48 -40.87 11.16
C GLU A 435 -11.82 -39.89 12.15
N ALA A 436 -12.33 -38.64 12.19
CA ALA A 436 -12.68 -37.90 13.42
C ALA A 436 -13.02 -36.43 13.09
N ALA A 437 -14.25 -36.18 12.64
CA ALA A 437 -15.01 -34.94 12.84
C ALA A 437 -16.37 -35.11 12.15
N GLY A 438 -17.48 -34.98 12.90
CA GLY A 438 -18.84 -35.09 12.37
C GLY A 438 -19.08 -34.06 11.27
N GLY A 439 -19.05 -34.52 10.02
CA GLY A 439 -19.34 -33.71 8.84
C GLY A 439 -20.78 -33.90 8.41
N PHE A 440 -21.61 -32.89 8.65
CA PHE A 440 -22.86 -32.70 7.91
C PHE A 440 -22.51 -32.54 6.42
N LYS A 441 -22.72 -33.59 5.62
CA LYS A 441 -22.64 -33.51 4.15
C LYS A 441 -23.96 -32.95 3.64
N GLY A 442 -23.95 -31.70 3.19
CA GLY A 442 -25.08 -31.05 2.55
C GLY A 442 -25.38 -31.66 1.17
N SER A 443 -26.47 -32.43 1.09
CA SER A 443 -27.44 -32.25 0.00
C SER A 443 -28.06 -30.86 0.15
N GLY A 444 -28.53 -30.26 -0.94
CA GLY A 444 -29.09 -28.89 -0.98
C GLY A 444 -30.41 -28.69 -0.23
N ASP A 445 -30.57 -29.34 0.91
CA ASP A 445 -31.69 -29.16 1.82
C ASP A 445 -31.38 -27.95 2.72
N SER A 446 -32.26 -26.95 2.68
CA SER A 446 -32.23 -25.79 3.57
C SER A 446 -32.01 -26.24 5.01
N LYS A 447 -31.00 -25.69 5.69
CA LYS A 447 -30.68 -26.06 7.08
C LYS A 447 -31.80 -25.64 8.01
N HIS A 448 -32.68 -26.56 8.36
CA HIS A 448 -33.74 -26.31 9.34
C HIS A 448 -33.16 -26.26 10.76
N LEU A 449 -33.20 -25.08 11.39
CA LEU A 449 -32.84 -24.91 12.80
C LEU A 449 -33.90 -25.56 13.69
N THR A 450 -33.52 -26.23 14.79
CA THR A 450 -34.47 -26.60 15.85
C THR A 450 -34.88 -25.35 16.64
N HIS A 451 -35.94 -25.44 17.46
CA HIS A 451 -36.36 -24.33 18.33
C HIS A 451 -35.24 -23.91 19.31
N GLU A 452 -34.64 -24.90 19.96
CA GLU A 452 -33.48 -24.71 20.84
C GLU A 452 -32.29 -24.13 20.06
N GLY A 453 -32.02 -24.66 18.87
CA GLY A 453 -30.94 -24.15 18.01
C GLY A 453 -31.13 -22.70 17.58
N ALA A 454 -32.37 -22.29 17.26
CA ALA A 454 -32.65 -20.89 16.94
C ALA A 454 -32.50 -19.96 18.16
N THR A 455 -32.83 -20.45 19.36
CA THR A 455 -32.67 -19.70 20.61
C THR A 455 -31.19 -19.49 20.94
N GLU A 456 -30.38 -20.55 20.90
CA GLU A 456 -28.93 -20.47 21.14
C GLU A 456 -28.22 -19.61 20.09
N LEU A 457 -28.62 -19.71 18.81
CA LEU A 457 -28.08 -18.88 17.73
C LEU A 457 -28.37 -17.39 17.95
N LEU A 458 -29.59 -17.05 18.39
CA LEU A 458 -29.95 -15.67 18.74
C LEU A 458 -29.16 -15.16 19.96
N GLU A 459 -28.87 -16.03 20.93
CA GLU A 459 -28.03 -15.68 22.08
C GLU A 459 -26.55 -15.44 21.69
N ASP A 460 -25.99 -16.26 20.80
CA ASP A 460 -24.65 -16.04 20.23
C ASP A 460 -24.58 -14.68 19.51
N LEU A 461 -25.59 -14.37 18.69
CA LEU A 461 -25.68 -13.08 17.98
C LEU A 461 -25.83 -11.91 18.96
N ARG A 462 -26.65 -12.06 20.01
CA ARG A 462 -26.80 -11.06 21.08
C ARG A 462 -25.46 -10.78 21.75
N CYS A 463 -24.72 -11.83 22.13
CA CYS A 463 -23.41 -11.70 22.76
C CYS A 463 -22.43 -10.94 21.86
N ALA A 464 -22.37 -11.27 20.56
CA ALA A 464 -21.48 -10.59 19.62
C ALA A 464 -21.86 -9.11 19.39
N TYR A 465 -23.16 -8.78 19.35
CA TYR A 465 -23.60 -7.40 19.13
C TYR A 465 -23.57 -6.52 20.39
N THR A 466 -23.62 -7.12 21.57
CA THR A 466 -23.49 -6.41 22.85
C THR A 466 -22.03 -6.24 23.29
N GLU A 467 -21.07 -6.80 22.55
CA GLU A 467 -19.64 -6.66 22.86
C GLU A 467 -19.24 -5.16 22.82
N PRO A 468 -18.58 -4.62 23.88
CA PRO A 468 -18.23 -3.20 23.93
C PRO A 468 -17.38 -2.73 22.74
N SER A 469 -16.56 -3.61 22.17
CA SER A 469 -15.74 -3.31 20.99
C SER A 469 -16.60 -3.12 19.73
N PHE A 470 -17.63 -3.95 19.55
CA PHE A 470 -18.58 -3.85 18.45
C PHE A 470 -19.46 -2.61 18.58
N VAL A 471 -20.05 -2.39 19.76
CA VAL A 471 -20.91 -1.23 20.05
C VAL A 471 -20.17 0.08 19.77
N ARG A 472 -18.93 0.25 20.25
CA ARG A 472 -18.12 1.45 19.99
C ARG A 472 -17.87 1.68 18.49
N ARG A 473 -17.66 0.62 17.70
CA ARG A 473 -17.46 0.72 16.25
C ARG A 473 -18.74 1.15 15.54
N VAL A 474 -19.89 0.60 15.93
CA VAL A 474 -21.20 0.98 15.36
C VAL A 474 -21.59 2.41 15.76
N ASP A 475 -21.36 2.81 17.00
CA ASP A 475 -21.62 4.17 17.48
C ASP A 475 -20.72 5.20 16.77
N LYS A 476 -19.45 4.85 16.56
CA LYS A 476 -18.53 5.66 15.77
C LYS A 476 -19.02 5.79 14.33
N LEU A 477 -19.37 4.67 13.68
CA LEU A 477 -19.92 4.67 12.32
C LEU A 477 -21.15 5.58 12.22
N SER A 478 -22.07 5.49 13.20
CA SER A 478 -23.29 6.31 13.26
C SER A 478 -22.97 7.80 13.27
N LYS A 479 -21.95 8.20 14.04
CA LYS A 479 -21.48 9.60 14.11
C LYS A 479 -20.77 10.03 12.83
N ASP A 480 -19.96 9.15 12.24
CA ASP A 480 -19.18 9.44 11.04
C ASP A 480 -20.08 9.71 9.82
N VAL A 481 -21.18 8.96 9.68
CA VAL A 481 -22.21 9.17 8.63
C VAL A 481 -23.28 10.18 9.02
N ARG A 482 -23.06 10.96 10.10
CA ARG A 482 -23.99 11.99 10.61
C ARG A 482 -25.43 11.47 10.80
N PHE A 483 -25.56 10.21 11.20
CA PHE A 483 -26.84 9.53 11.40
C PHE A 483 -27.73 9.43 10.15
N ASP A 484 -27.15 9.49 8.94
CA ASP A 484 -27.87 9.18 7.70
C ASP A 484 -28.06 7.66 7.57
N ALA A 485 -29.32 7.21 7.65
CA ALA A 485 -29.69 5.81 7.55
C ALA A 485 -29.28 5.17 6.20
N ARG A 486 -29.26 5.92 5.10
CA ARG A 486 -28.92 5.40 3.76
C ARG A 486 -27.44 5.09 3.62
N GLU A 487 -26.58 5.92 4.19
CA GLU A 487 -25.13 5.71 4.20
C GLU A 487 -24.69 4.73 5.29
N PHE A 488 -25.43 4.69 6.40
CA PHE A 488 -25.16 3.82 7.53
C PHE A 488 -25.38 2.33 7.22
N ALA A 489 -26.51 1.97 6.60
CA ALA A 489 -26.90 0.58 6.35
C ALA A 489 -25.85 -0.27 5.60
N PRO A 490 -25.25 0.17 4.47
CA PRO A 490 -24.26 -0.63 3.75
C PRO A 490 -22.95 -0.80 4.53
N GLN A 491 -22.58 0.18 5.37
CA GLN A 491 -21.39 0.11 6.20
C GLN A 491 -21.60 -0.80 7.41
N LEU A 492 -22.79 -0.74 8.02
CA LEU A 492 -23.19 -1.64 9.09
C LEU A 492 -23.21 -3.10 8.62
N ALA A 493 -23.66 -3.38 7.39
CA ALA A 493 -23.65 -4.74 6.85
C ALA A 493 -22.24 -5.36 6.89
N ARG A 494 -21.20 -4.59 6.54
CA ARG A 494 -19.79 -5.04 6.59
C ARG A 494 -19.32 -5.29 8.02
N LEU A 495 -19.56 -4.34 8.93
CA LEU A 495 -19.19 -4.51 10.35
C LEU A 495 -19.91 -5.69 11.01
N SER A 496 -21.19 -5.87 10.70
CA SER A 496 -22.00 -6.97 11.23
C SER A 496 -21.49 -8.33 10.76
N PHE A 497 -20.99 -8.41 9.53
CA PHE A 497 -20.45 -9.64 8.97
C PHE A 497 -19.18 -10.09 9.69
N GLU A 498 -18.28 -9.18 10.08
CA GLU A 498 -17.08 -9.52 10.86
C GLU A 498 -17.44 -10.18 12.20
N ALA A 499 -18.47 -9.67 12.88
CA ALA A 499 -18.98 -10.23 14.12
C ALA A 499 -19.75 -11.57 13.90
N GLN A 500 -20.47 -11.70 12.79
CA GLN A 500 -21.22 -12.91 12.44
C GLN A 500 -20.34 -14.06 11.94
N ALA A 501 -19.21 -13.78 11.29
CA ALA A 501 -18.34 -14.80 10.67
C ALA A 501 -17.97 -15.98 11.60
N PRO A 502 -17.56 -15.79 12.87
CA PRO A 502 -17.31 -16.91 13.78
C PRO A 502 -18.59 -17.70 14.13
N ILE A 503 -19.73 -17.01 14.25
CA ILE A 503 -21.04 -17.63 14.54
C ILE A 503 -21.50 -18.47 13.35
N LEU A 504 -21.40 -17.94 12.13
CA LEU A 504 -21.75 -18.67 10.91
C LEU A 504 -21.00 -20.00 10.81
N LYS A 505 -19.69 -19.98 11.06
CA LYS A 505 -18.86 -21.21 11.08
C LYS A 505 -19.30 -22.19 12.17
N LYS A 506 -19.59 -21.69 13.38
CA LYS A 506 -20.06 -22.51 14.51
C LYS A 506 -21.35 -23.26 14.17
N TRP A 507 -22.27 -22.59 13.46
CA TRP A 507 -23.59 -23.13 13.12
C TRP A 507 -23.65 -23.81 11.74
N GLY A 508 -22.50 -24.03 11.09
CA GLY A 508 -22.43 -24.72 9.80
C GLY A 508 -22.96 -23.90 8.61
N PHE A 509 -23.15 -22.59 8.77
CA PHE A 509 -23.38 -21.68 7.65
C PHE A 509 -22.05 -21.34 6.96
N GLU A 510 -22.13 -21.00 5.68
CA GLU A 510 -20.96 -20.49 4.97
C GLU A 510 -20.54 -19.15 5.58
N ALA A 511 -19.24 -18.94 5.81
CA ALA A 511 -18.69 -17.66 6.27
C ALA A 511 -18.63 -16.64 5.13
N SER A 512 -19.79 -16.39 4.52
CA SER A 512 -20.03 -15.51 3.37
C SER A 512 -21.29 -14.66 3.61
N LEU A 513 -21.48 -13.61 2.81
CA LEU A 513 -22.72 -12.82 2.87
C LEU A 513 -23.96 -13.67 2.54
N ALA A 514 -23.81 -14.67 1.65
CA ALA A 514 -24.87 -15.62 1.33
C ALA A 514 -25.23 -16.49 2.54
N GLY A 515 -24.24 -17.00 3.29
CA GLY A 515 -24.49 -17.74 4.52
C GLY A 515 -25.14 -16.88 5.64
N SER A 516 -24.83 -15.57 5.69
CA SER A 516 -25.54 -14.64 6.59
C SER A 516 -27.01 -14.47 6.21
N GLN A 517 -27.33 -14.46 4.91
CA GLN A 517 -28.72 -14.43 4.44
C GLN A 517 -29.45 -15.75 4.74
N GLU A 518 -28.82 -16.90 4.46
CA GLU A 518 -29.34 -18.24 4.80
C GLU A 518 -29.65 -18.35 6.31
N MET A 519 -28.74 -17.88 7.17
CA MET A 519 -28.94 -17.83 8.62
C MET A 519 -30.14 -16.96 9.01
N LYS A 520 -30.31 -15.79 8.39
CA LYS A 520 -31.45 -14.90 8.65
C LYS A 520 -32.78 -15.54 8.24
N GLU A 521 -32.81 -16.22 7.09
CA GLU A 521 -34.00 -16.93 6.61
C GLU A 521 -34.39 -18.07 7.57
N ALA A 522 -33.41 -18.85 8.04
CA ALA A 522 -33.64 -19.92 9.00
C ALA A 522 -34.20 -19.40 10.35
N ILE A 523 -33.71 -18.25 10.83
CA ILE A 523 -34.26 -17.57 12.03
C ILE A 523 -35.68 -17.06 11.74
N GLN A 524 -35.92 -16.44 10.57
CA GLN A 524 -37.23 -15.92 10.18
C GLN A 524 -38.29 -17.02 10.10
N GLU A 525 -37.94 -18.19 9.57
CA GLU A 525 -38.84 -19.34 9.50
C GLU A 525 -39.38 -19.72 10.90
N ARG A 526 -38.50 -19.74 11.91
CA ARG A 526 -38.88 -20.08 13.28
C ARG A 526 -39.61 -18.97 14.03
N THR A 527 -39.18 -17.73 13.87
CA THR A 527 -39.80 -16.56 14.53
C THR A 527 -41.21 -16.25 14.01
N ARG A 528 -41.59 -16.74 12.82
CA ARG A 528 -42.98 -16.70 12.34
C ARG A 528 -43.94 -17.55 13.17
N CYS A 529 -43.45 -18.66 13.73
CA CYS A 529 -44.26 -19.64 14.45
C CYS A 529 -44.23 -19.43 15.98
N ASP A 530 -43.18 -18.80 16.52
CA ASP A 530 -43.03 -18.57 17.96
C ASP A 530 -42.91 -17.07 18.29
N PRO A 531 -43.91 -16.46 18.96
CA PRO A 531 -43.88 -15.06 19.35
C PRO A 531 -42.79 -14.72 20.36
N LYS A 532 -42.40 -15.65 21.25
CA LYS A 532 -41.32 -15.39 22.22
C LYS A 532 -39.98 -15.29 21.53
N LEU A 533 -39.74 -16.18 20.57
CA LEU A 533 -38.53 -16.16 19.77
C LEU A 533 -38.45 -14.89 18.91
N LYS A 534 -39.60 -14.39 18.45
CA LYS A 534 -39.69 -13.11 17.73
C LYS A 534 -39.26 -11.92 18.60
N GLU A 535 -39.68 -11.86 19.87
CA GLU A 535 -39.24 -10.81 20.81
C GLU A 535 -37.72 -10.80 20.98
N VAL A 536 -37.11 -11.98 21.17
CA VAL A 536 -35.65 -12.13 21.27
C VAL A 536 -34.97 -11.71 19.96
N SER A 537 -35.54 -12.10 18.81
CA SER A 537 -35.03 -11.69 17.50
C SER A 537 -35.08 -10.17 17.29
N ASP A 538 -36.13 -9.51 17.78
CA ASP A 538 -36.25 -8.05 17.76
C ASP A 538 -35.21 -7.38 18.67
N GLU A 539 -34.94 -7.95 19.85
CA GLU A 539 -33.87 -7.46 20.74
C GLU A 539 -32.47 -7.57 20.12
N VAL A 540 -32.15 -8.72 19.53
CA VAL A 540 -30.89 -8.94 18.79
C VAL A 540 -30.80 -7.97 17.62
N SER A 541 -31.91 -7.74 16.92
CA SER A 541 -31.99 -6.78 15.82
C SER A 541 -31.77 -5.35 16.29
N ARG A 542 -32.17 -4.96 17.51
CA ARG A 542 -31.85 -3.64 18.08
C ARG A 542 -30.38 -3.53 18.46
N ALA A 543 -29.82 -4.56 19.10
CA ALA A 543 -28.42 -4.59 19.53
C ALA A 543 -27.44 -4.43 18.35
N LEU A 544 -27.80 -4.94 17.17
CA LEU A 544 -27.01 -4.78 15.95
C LEU A 544 -26.74 -3.30 15.59
N TYR A 545 -27.62 -2.36 15.98
CA TYR A 545 -27.54 -0.94 15.62
C TYR A 545 -26.80 -0.09 16.66
N GLY A 546 -26.09 -0.73 17.60
CA GLY A 546 -25.26 -0.04 18.59
C GLY A 546 -26.05 0.42 19.81
N SER A 547 -25.64 1.53 20.41
CA SER A 547 -26.23 2.03 21.65
C SER A 547 -27.67 2.51 21.45
N PRO A 548 -28.62 2.17 22.34
CA PRO A 548 -30.03 2.58 22.23
C PRO A 548 -30.20 4.11 22.26
N GLU A 549 -29.25 4.84 22.85
CA GLU A 549 -29.23 6.31 22.92
C GLU A 549 -29.14 6.99 21.55
N LEU A 550 -28.57 6.32 20.53
CA LEU A 550 -28.40 6.90 19.20
C LEU A 550 -29.62 6.71 18.29
N LEU A 551 -30.58 5.87 18.69
CA LEU A 551 -31.84 5.60 17.97
C LEU A 551 -31.65 5.20 16.49
N MET A 552 -30.51 4.60 16.14
CA MET A 552 -30.22 4.22 14.75
C MET A 552 -31.13 3.11 14.22
N TYR A 553 -31.54 2.18 15.09
CA TYR A 553 -32.54 1.17 14.74
C TYR A 553 -33.85 1.80 14.27
N ASP A 554 -34.38 2.78 15.02
CA ASP A 554 -35.65 3.43 14.70
C ASP A 554 -35.56 4.26 13.42
N ARG A 555 -34.44 4.96 13.19
CA ARG A 555 -34.19 5.72 11.97
C ARG A 555 -34.16 4.84 10.72
N VAL A 556 -33.45 3.71 10.78
CA VAL A 556 -33.39 2.77 9.65
C VAL A 556 -34.73 2.09 9.44
N LYS A 557 -35.44 1.74 10.52
CA LYS A 557 -36.79 1.18 10.42
C LYS A 557 -37.76 2.14 9.74
N LEU A 558 -37.76 3.42 10.12
CA LEU A 558 -38.59 4.47 9.50
C LEU A 558 -38.31 4.62 8.01
N LEU A 559 -37.04 4.56 7.60
CA LEU A 559 -36.63 4.60 6.19
C LEU A 559 -37.20 3.41 5.41
N LEU A 560 -37.17 2.20 5.98
CA LEU A 560 -37.65 0.98 5.33
C LEU A 560 -39.17 0.89 5.27
N THR A 561 -39.87 1.41 6.29
CA THR A 561 -41.34 1.41 6.31
C THR A 561 -41.96 2.55 5.48
N GLY A 562 -41.14 3.34 4.78
CA GLY A 562 -41.63 4.44 3.95
C GLY A 562 -42.32 5.53 4.76
N GLY A 563 -41.79 5.83 5.96
CA GLY A 563 -42.29 6.95 6.78
C GLY A 563 -42.28 8.23 5.96
N THR A 564 -43.48 8.70 5.63
CA THR A 564 -43.74 10.00 5.01
C THR A 564 -43.77 11.07 6.07
#